data_AF-A0A4Y9FQH7-F1
#
_entry.id   AF-A0A4Y9FQH7-F1
#
_cell.length_a   1.000
_cell.length_b   1.000
_cell.length_c   1.000
_cell.angle_alpha   90.00
_cell.angle_beta   90.00
_cell.angle_gamma   90.00
#
_symmetry.space_group_name_H-M   'P 1'
#
loop_
_entity.id
_entity.type
_entity.pdbx_description
1 polymer ?
#
loop_
_entity_poly.entity_id
_entity_poly.type
_entity_poly.pdbx_seq_one_letter_code
_entity_poly.pdbx_strand_id
1 'polypeptide(L)'
;MGKIDDTQIYQLQGQVDAHYANLSAASATIASIDEKLERLRSVKKSIGNIQTDVNDTKVSIMLKKEQPDWKGKQKEEFTSKWEEFSTDYTSFQTEMNTFYDAICDEITRLENQKNEQNDIIGWCQSQINHLGNFIEKLLHTKEG
;
A
#
# COMPACT_ATOMS: atom_id res chain seq x y z
N MET A 1 -17.07 -16.35 -53.30
CA MET A 1 -17.38 -15.68 -52.01
C MET A 1 -17.29 -16.73 -50.92
N GLY A 2 -16.26 -16.63 -50.07
CA GLY A 2 -16.05 -17.59 -48.98
C GLY A 2 -17.15 -17.47 -47.93
N LYS A 3 -17.57 -18.60 -47.36
CA LYS A 3 -18.53 -18.64 -46.26
C LYS A 3 -18.03 -17.75 -45.13
N ILE A 4 -18.86 -16.77 -44.75
CA ILE A 4 -18.71 -15.98 -43.55
C ILE A 4 -18.71 -16.97 -42.37
N ASP A 5 -17.68 -16.91 -41.52
CA ASP A 5 -17.62 -17.73 -40.32
C ASP A 5 -18.23 -16.96 -39.14
N ASP A 6 -19.57 -16.90 -39.08
CA ASP A 6 -20.30 -16.29 -37.96
C ASP A 6 -19.86 -16.90 -36.61
N THR A 7 -19.39 -18.15 -36.61
CA THR A 7 -18.78 -18.82 -35.46
C THR A 7 -17.50 -18.12 -35.01
N GLN A 8 -16.65 -17.71 -35.96
CA GLN A 8 -15.41 -17.00 -35.67
C GLN A 8 -15.70 -15.63 -35.03
N ILE A 9 -16.68 -14.89 -35.56
CA ILE A 9 -17.08 -13.60 -34.98
C ILE A 9 -17.60 -13.78 -33.55
N TYR A 10 -18.46 -14.78 -33.33
CA TYR A 10 -18.98 -15.10 -32.01
C TYR A 10 -17.87 -15.47 -31.01
N GLN A 11 -16.89 -16.27 -31.43
CA GLN A 11 -15.73 -16.63 -30.60
C GLN A 11 -14.89 -15.41 -30.22
N LEU A 12 -14.65 -14.49 -31.16
CA LEU A 12 -13.88 -13.27 -30.92
C LEU A 12 -14.62 -12.33 -29.97
N GLN A 13 -15.95 -12.20 -30.10
CA GLN A 13 -16.78 -11.45 -29.16
C GLN A 13 -16.70 -12.05 -27.75
N GLY A 14 -16.74 -13.38 -27.62
CA GLY A 14 -16.55 -14.03 -26.33
C GLY A 14 -15.18 -13.75 -25.68
N GLN A 15 -14.12 -13.60 -26.48
CA GLN A 15 -12.80 -13.19 -25.97
C GLN A 15 -12.80 -11.72 -25.51
N VAL A 16 -13.45 -10.82 -26.26
CA VAL A 16 -13.61 -9.42 -25.86
C VAL A 16 -14.34 -9.32 -24.52
N ASP A 17 -15.43 -10.07 -24.34
CA ASP A 17 -16.19 -10.10 -23.09
C ASP A 17 -15.34 -10.60 -21.91
N ALA A 18 -14.51 -11.63 -22.14
CA ALA A 18 -13.59 -12.14 -21.13
C ALA A 18 -12.55 -11.07 -20.72
N HIS A 19 -12.01 -10.30 -21.66
CA HIS A 19 -11.10 -9.19 -21.35
C HIS A 19 -11.78 -8.05 -20.59
N TYR A 20 -13.04 -7.73 -20.90
CA TYR A 20 -13.82 -6.76 -20.12
C TYR A 20 -14.06 -7.23 -18.68
N ALA A 21 -14.37 -8.52 -18.48
CA ALA A 21 -14.52 -9.09 -17.15
C ALA A 21 -13.22 -8.97 -16.34
N ASN A 22 -12.07 -9.30 -16.96
CA ASN A 22 -10.76 -9.15 -16.32
C ASN A 22 -10.43 -7.69 -15.98
N LEU A 23 -10.75 -6.75 -16.88
CA LEU A 23 -10.57 -5.31 -16.63
C LEU A 23 -11.40 -4.85 -15.43
N SER A 24 -12.65 -5.29 -15.32
CA SER A 24 -13.52 -4.98 -14.19
C SER A 24 -12.96 -5.54 -12.88
N ALA A 25 -12.50 -6.80 -12.88
CA ALA A 25 -11.90 -7.42 -11.71
C ALA A 25 -10.61 -6.73 -11.25
N ALA A 26 -9.73 -6.36 -12.18
CA ALA A 26 -8.50 -5.62 -11.87
C ALA A 26 -8.82 -4.22 -11.28
N SER A 27 -9.81 -3.52 -11.86
CA SER A 27 -10.26 -2.22 -11.36
C SER A 27 -10.83 -2.30 -9.94
N ALA A 28 -11.64 -3.32 -9.65
CA ALA A 28 -12.16 -3.57 -8.30
C ALA A 28 -11.05 -3.88 -7.29
N THR A 29 -10.03 -4.63 -7.72
CA THR A 29 -8.85 -4.94 -6.90
C THR A 29 -8.06 -3.67 -6.58
N ILE A 30 -7.86 -2.76 -7.56
CA ILE A 30 -7.22 -1.46 -7.33
C ILE A 30 -8.00 -0.64 -6.30
N ALA A 31 -9.32 -0.57 -6.41
CA ALA A 31 -10.14 0.17 -5.44
C ALA A 31 -9.95 -0.35 -4.00
N SER A 32 -9.94 -1.69 -3.82
CA SER A 32 -9.67 -2.28 -2.51
C SER A 32 -8.24 -2.01 -2.00
N ILE A 33 -7.25 -1.99 -2.90
CA ILE A 33 -5.87 -1.62 -2.55
C ILE A 33 -5.80 -0.15 -2.10
N ASP A 34 -6.47 0.75 -2.80
CA ASP A 34 -6.47 2.19 -2.48
C ASP A 34 -7.08 2.47 -1.09
N GLU A 35 -8.17 1.79 -0.74
CA GLU A 35 -8.75 1.87 0.61
C GLU A 35 -7.76 1.40 1.70
N LYS A 36 -7.02 0.32 1.45
CA LYS A 36 -6.00 -0.19 2.39
C LYS A 36 -4.84 0.79 2.52
N LEU A 37 -4.36 1.34 1.41
CA LEU A 37 -3.28 2.33 1.39
C LEU A 37 -3.66 3.59 2.16
N GLU A 38 -4.89 4.09 2.01
CA GLU A 38 -5.38 5.25 2.76
C GLU A 38 -5.32 4.99 4.27
N ARG A 39 -5.85 3.85 4.73
CA ARG A 39 -5.83 3.45 6.14
C ARG A 39 -4.40 3.32 6.67
N LEU A 40 -3.51 2.66 5.93
CA LEU A 40 -2.12 2.46 6.34
C LEU A 40 -1.35 3.78 6.43
N ARG A 41 -1.56 4.70 5.48
CA ARG A 41 -0.93 6.05 5.50
C ARG A 41 -1.41 6.87 6.70
N SER A 42 -2.68 6.74 7.08
CA SER A 42 -3.23 7.38 8.29
C SER A 42 -2.59 6.82 9.58
N VAL A 43 -2.47 5.49 9.68
CA VAL A 43 -1.82 4.84 10.83
C VAL A 43 -0.32 5.20 10.89
N LYS A 44 0.38 5.17 9.75
CA LYS A 44 1.80 5.58 9.64
C LYS A 44 2.03 6.98 10.19
N LYS A 45 1.16 7.92 9.81
CA LYS A 45 1.21 9.31 10.32
C LYS A 45 0.98 9.35 11.83
N SER A 46 -0.01 8.61 12.33
CA SER A 46 -0.34 8.55 13.76
C SER A 46 0.83 8.00 14.59
N ILE A 47 1.49 6.94 14.10
CA ILE A 47 2.70 6.39 14.73
C ILE A 47 3.83 7.42 14.78
N GLY A 48 4.10 8.10 13.65
CA GLY A 48 5.14 9.13 13.62
C GLY A 48 4.87 10.27 14.61
N ASN A 49 3.61 10.66 14.78
CA ASN A 49 3.23 11.66 15.78
C ASN A 49 3.49 11.14 17.21
N ILE A 50 3.05 9.92 17.53
CA ILE A 50 3.28 9.30 18.85
C ILE A 50 4.78 9.22 19.18
N GLN A 51 5.60 8.82 18.21
CA GLN A 51 7.06 8.76 18.39
C GLN A 51 7.65 10.16 18.66
N THR A 52 7.14 11.18 17.98
CA THR A 52 7.54 12.58 18.23
C THR A 52 7.17 13.01 19.65
N ASP A 53 5.92 12.81 20.06
CA ASP A 53 5.41 13.20 21.39
C ASP A 53 6.20 12.51 22.52
N VAL A 54 6.49 11.22 22.35
CA VAL A 54 7.27 10.42 23.31
C VAL A 54 8.72 10.90 23.38
N ASN A 55 9.33 11.21 22.23
CA ASN A 55 10.67 11.78 22.18
C ASN A 55 10.73 13.16 22.87
N ASP A 56 9.76 14.03 22.61
CA ASP A 56 9.70 15.37 23.22
C ASP A 56 9.50 15.29 24.74
N THR A 57 8.71 14.33 25.19
CA THR A 57 8.55 14.01 26.62
C THR A 57 9.88 13.59 27.24
N LYS A 58 10.62 12.67 26.60
CA LYS A 58 11.95 12.25 27.06
C LYS A 58 12.91 13.43 27.12
N VAL A 59 12.99 14.25 26.07
CA VAL A 59 13.87 15.44 26.02
C VAL A 59 13.52 16.39 27.15
N SER A 60 12.24 16.63 27.41
CA SER A 60 11.78 17.49 28.50
C SER A 60 12.18 16.98 29.89
N ILE A 61 12.19 15.66 30.10
CA ILE A 61 12.67 15.05 31.35
C ILE A 61 14.20 15.16 31.43
N MET A 62 14.92 14.91 30.33
CA MET A 62 16.38 15.04 30.26
C MET A 62 16.86 16.48 30.50
N LEU A 63 16.17 17.49 30.00
CA LEU A 63 16.52 18.89 30.23
C LEU A 63 16.36 19.28 31.71
N LYS A 64 15.47 18.59 32.45
CA LYS A 64 15.32 18.76 33.91
C LYS A 64 16.37 17.98 34.72
N LYS A 65 17.31 17.29 34.06
CA LYS A 65 18.39 16.49 34.67
C LYS A 65 19.54 17.34 35.22
N GLU A 66 19.56 18.66 34.99
CA GLU A 66 20.50 19.57 35.66
C GLU A 66 20.18 19.66 37.17
N GLN A 67 20.71 18.70 37.93
CA GLN A 67 20.70 18.71 39.39
C GLN A 67 22.10 18.36 39.92
N PRO A 68 23.04 19.31 39.82
CA PRO A 68 24.46 19.06 40.03
C PRO A 68 24.86 18.62 41.46
N ASP A 69 23.97 18.75 42.45
CA ASP A 69 24.34 18.61 43.88
C ASP A 69 23.66 17.47 44.65
N TRP A 70 22.88 16.60 43.99
CA TRP A 70 22.19 15.50 44.70
C TRP A 70 23.16 14.42 45.17
N LYS A 71 23.06 14.00 46.44
CA LYS A 71 23.88 12.96 47.08
C LYS A 71 23.04 12.03 47.95
N GLY A 72 23.59 10.85 48.25
CA GLY A 72 22.95 9.85 49.11
C GLY A 72 21.72 9.20 48.46
N LYS A 73 20.84 8.64 49.30
CA LYS A 73 19.72 7.78 48.90
C LYS A 73 18.80 8.37 47.81
N GLN A 74 18.59 9.69 47.81
CA GLN A 74 17.75 10.36 46.80
C GLN A 74 18.36 10.30 45.39
N LYS A 75 19.69 10.40 45.28
CA LYS A 75 20.40 10.23 44.01
C LYS A 75 20.27 8.80 43.51
N GLU A 76 20.48 7.82 44.38
CA GLU A 76 20.40 6.39 44.04
C GLU A 76 18.98 6.02 43.57
N GLU A 77 17.95 6.46 44.30
CA GLU A 77 16.54 6.27 43.91
C GLU A 77 16.21 6.93 42.57
N PHE A 78 16.71 8.13 42.31
CA PHE A 78 16.53 8.80 41.02
C PHE A 78 17.24 8.05 39.89
N THR A 79 18.52 7.68 40.07
CA THR A 79 19.29 6.96 39.06
C THR A 79 18.63 5.64 38.69
N SER A 80 18.16 4.87 39.69
CA SER A 80 17.46 3.61 39.45
C SER A 80 16.17 3.81 38.64
N LYS A 81 15.33 4.80 39.01
CA LYS A 81 14.11 5.13 38.25
C LYS A 81 14.42 5.63 36.84
N TRP A 82 15.52 6.35 36.67
CA TRP A 82 15.95 6.85 35.38
C TRP A 82 16.40 5.72 34.45
N GLU A 83 17.13 4.73 34.97
CA GLU A 83 17.56 3.55 34.23
C GLU A 83 16.38 2.68 33.79
N GLU A 84 15.39 2.49 34.67
CA GLU A 84 14.12 1.81 34.36
C GLU A 84 13.38 2.54 33.23
N PHE A 85 13.12 3.84 33.39
CA PHE A 85 12.49 4.67 32.36
C PHE A 85 13.24 4.64 31.03
N SER A 86 14.57 4.73 31.05
CA SER A 86 15.39 4.72 29.84
C SER A 86 15.31 3.37 29.11
N THR A 87 15.18 2.27 29.85
CA THR A 87 15.02 0.93 29.30
C THR A 87 13.65 0.77 28.66
N ASP A 88 12.59 1.17 29.35
CA ASP A 88 11.21 1.14 28.85
C ASP A 88 11.05 2.01 27.60
N TYR A 89 11.60 3.23 27.62
CA TYR A 89 11.60 4.13 26.47
C TYR A 89 12.28 3.49 25.26
N THR A 90 13.43 2.85 25.47
CA THR A 90 14.19 2.24 24.37
C THR A 90 13.42 1.07 23.78
N SER A 91 12.80 0.25 24.63
CA SER A 91 11.94 -0.87 24.20
C SER A 91 10.74 -0.37 23.40
N PHE A 92 10.02 0.62 23.92
CA PHE A 92 8.93 1.28 23.23
C PHE A 92 9.36 1.84 21.86
N GLN A 93 10.48 2.56 21.79
CA GLN A 93 10.95 3.14 20.54
C GLN A 93 11.28 2.06 19.50
N THR A 94 11.92 0.96 19.92
CA THR A 94 12.23 -0.19 19.05
C THR A 94 10.95 -0.85 18.53
N GLU A 95 9.95 -1.06 19.38
CA GLU A 95 8.66 -1.63 18.97
C GLU A 95 7.94 -0.70 17.98
N MET A 96 7.87 0.60 18.27
CA MET A 96 7.23 1.57 17.38
C MET A 96 7.94 1.68 16.03
N ASN A 97 9.28 1.63 16.00
CA ASN A 97 10.05 1.59 14.76
C ASN A 97 9.71 0.32 13.96
N THR A 98 9.65 -0.83 14.63
CA THR A 98 9.28 -2.10 13.98
C THR A 98 7.90 -2.03 13.35
N PHE A 99 6.91 -1.45 14.02
CA PHE A 99 5.57 -1.26 13.46
C PHE A 99 5.58 -0.26 12.29
N TYR A 100 6.32 0.83 12.42
CA TYR A 100 6.44 1.84 11.36
C TYR A 100 7.05 1.24 10.09
N ASP A 101 8.12 0.46 10.23
CA ASP A 101 8.81 -0.22 9.13
C ASP A 101 7.89 -1.24 8.47
N ALA A 102 7.21 -2.08 9.26
CA ALA A 102 6.25 -3.05 8.73
C ALA A 102 5.10 -2.39 7.93
N ILE A 103 4.62 -1.21 8.37
CA ILE A 103 3.62 -0.44 7.62
C ILE A 103 4.20 0.12 6.32
N CYS A 104 5.46 0.58 6.34
CA CYS A 104 6.14 1.04 5.12
C CYS A 104 6.28 -0.10 4.10
N ASP A 105 6.71 -1.28 4.55
CA ASP A 105 6.85 -2.46 3.70
C ASP A 105 5.51 -2.88 3.09
N GLU A 106 4.45 -2.88 3.88
CA GLU A 106 3.11 -3.24 3.40
C GLU A 106 2.55 -2.21 2.41
N ILE A 107 2.80 -0.91 2.63
CA ILE A 107 2.47 0.15 1.67
C ILE A 107 3.19 -0.12 0.34
N THR A 108 4.49 -0.37 0.38
CA THR A 108 5.27 -0.65 -0.84
C THR A 108 4.78 -1.90 -1.55
N ARG A 109 4.47 -2.98 -0.80
CA ARG A 109 3.91 -4.21 -1.36
C ARG A 109 2.58 -3.94 -2.08
N LEU A 110 1.68 -3.18 -1.47
CA LEU A 110 0.38 -2.82 -2.04
C LEU A 110 0.52 -1.89 -3.26
N GLU A 111 1.43 -0.93 -3.23
CA GLU A 111 1.72 -0.06 -4.38
C GLU A 111 2.22 -0.87 -5.59
N ASN A 112 3.09 -1.86 -5.36
CA ASN A 112 3.53 -2.78 -6.40
C ASN A 112 2.38 -3.63 -6.95
N GLN A 113 1.53 -4.19 -6.09
CA GLN A 113 0.34 -4.92 -6.53
C GLN A 113 -0.62 -4.06 -7.36
N LYS A 114 -0.79 -2.78 -6.99
CA LYS A 114 -1.58 -1.83 -7.78
C LYS A 114 -0.99 -1.63 -9.17
N ASN A 115 0.34 -1.51 -9.28
CA ASN A 115 1.02 -1.39 -10.58
C ASN A 115 0.80 -2.65 -11.44
N GLU A 116 0.90 -3.84 -10.86
CA GLU A 116 0.60 -5.10 -11.57
C GLU A 116 -0.84 -5.13 -12.09
N GLN A 117 -1.82 -4.64 -11.30
CA GLN A 117 -3.20 -4.54 -11.78
C GLN A 117 -3.36 -3.52 -12.92
N ASN A 118 -2.64 -2.40 -12.89
CA ASN A 118 -2.64 -1.42 -13.99
C ASN A 118 -2.06 -2.02 -15.27
N ASP A 119 -1.02 -2.85 -15.18
CA ASP A 119 -0.46 -3.56 -16.33
C ASP A 119 -1.47 -4.54 -16.94
N ILE A 120 -2.21 -5.27 -16.10
CA ILE A 120 -3.31 -6.15 -16.53
C ILE A 120 -4.39 -5.35 -17.26
N ILE A 121 -4.78 -4.19 -16.73
CA ILE A 121 -5.77 -3.30 -17.37
C ILE A 121 -5.26 -2.86 -18.75
N GLY A 122 -4.02 -2.38 -18.84
CA GLY A 122 -3.43 -1.94 -20.10
C GLY A 122 -3.36 -3.06 -21.14
N TRP A 123 -2.98 -4.27 -20.71
CA TRP A 123 -2.99 -5.45 -21.58
C TRP A 123 -4.40 -5.80 -22.07
N CYS A 124 -5.39 -5.85 -21.17
CA CYS A 124 -6.78 -6.14 -21.55
C CYS A 124 -7.33 -5.11 -22.55
N GLN A 125 -7.06 -3.82 -22.33
CA GLN A 125 -7.45 -2.76 -23.26
C GLN A 125 -6.81 -2.94 -24.64
N SER A 126 -5.54 -3.31 -24.70
CA SER A 126 -4.86 -3.62 -25.96
C SER A 126 -5.52 -4.79 -26.70
N GLN A 127 -5.85 -5.87 -25.99
CA GLN A 127 -6.54 -7.03 -26.59
C GLN A 127 -7.94 -6.68 -27.10
N ILE A 128 -8.72 -5.94 -26.32
CA ILE A 128 -10.06 -5.47 -26.72
C ILE A 128 -9.97 -4.65 -28.00
N ASN A 129 -9.03 -3.71 -28.10
CA ASN A 129 -8.84 -2.89 -29.30
C ASN A 129 -8.42 -3.73 -30.52
N HIS A 130 -7.49 -4.67 -30.32
CA HIS A 130 -7.03 -5.55 -31.39
C HIS A 130 -8.16 -6.44 -31.91
N LEU A 131 -8.87 -7.13 -31.02
CA LEU A 131 -9.98 -8.00 -31.35
C LEU A 131 -11.14 -7.22 -31.98
N GLY A 132 -11.46 -6.04 -31.45
CA GLY A 132 -12.48 -5.14 -32.00
C GLY A 132 -12.19 -4.75 -33.45
N ASN A 133 -10.96 -4.33 -33.76
CA ASN A 133 -10.53 -4.02 -35.13
C ASN A 133 -10.61 -5.26 -36.04
N PHE A 134 -10.22 -6.43 -35.53
CA PHE A 134 -10.29 -7.66 -36.31
C PHE A 134 -11.74 -8.04 -36.65
N ILE A 135 -12.65 -7.95 -35.68
CA ILE A 135 -14.10 -8.16 -35.88
C ILE A 135 -14.64 -7.16 -36.90
N GLU A 136 -14.29 -5.87 -36.78
CA GLU A 136 -14.73 -4.82 -37.70
C GLU A 136 -14.31 -5.10 -39.15
N LYS A 137 -13.08 -5.57 -39.37
CA LYS A 137 -12.59 -5.97 -40.71
C LYS A 137 -13.33 -7.16 -41.28
N LEU A 138 -13.63 -8.17 -40.46
CA LEU A 138 -14.43 -9.33 -40.86
C LEU A 138 -15.85 -8.88 -41.28
N LEU A 139 -16.43 -7.95 -40.54
CA LEU A 139 -17.75 -7.38 -40.84
C LEU A 139 -17.74 -6.45 -42.06
N HIS A 140 -16.71 -5.63 -42.29
CA HIS A 140 -16.66 -4.80 -43.51
C HIS A 140 -16.55 -5.63 -44.79
N THR A 141 -15.88 -6.78 -44.72
CA THR A 141 -15.81 -7.74 -45.84
C THR A 141 -17.18 -8.37 -46.15
N LYS A 142 -18.18 -8.20 -45.27
CA LYS A 142 -19.57 -8.66 -45.43
C LYS A 142 -20.43 -7.71 -46.27
N GLU A 143 -20.11 -6.42 -46.30
CA GLU A 143 -20.93 -5.38 -46.93
C GLU A 143 -20.50 -5.04 -48.37
N GLY A 144 -19.34 -5.54 -48.81
CA GLY A 144 -18.75 -5.33 -50.14
C GLY A 144 -18.97 -6.44 -51.16
#